data_AF-A0A9E2EJW0-F1
#
_entry.id   AF-A0A9E2EJW0-F1
#
_cell.length_a   1.000
_cell.length_b   1.000
_cell.length_c   1.000
_cell.angle_alpha   90.00
_cell.angle_beta   90.00
_cell.angle_gamma   90.00
#
_symmetry.space_group_name_H-M   'P 1'
#
loop_
_entity.id
_entity.type
_entity.pdbx_description
1 polymer ?
#
loop_
_entity_poly.entity_id
_entity_poly.type
_entity_poly.pdbx_seq_one_letter_code
_entity_poly.pdbx_strand_id
1 'polypeptide(L)'
;MKHGDNSKFRSAAPSPGLLSRRKFFRAAGAASAVITAGFGSTSLGASESPRVSEQGPMAKALGYVHDARSVDAAKRTSSSFCNNCALFAGNENADWSACSVFPGKLVAGEGWCSAWAPRQQKKPHGNEEA
;
A
#
# COMPACT_ATOMS: atom_id res chain seq x y z
N MET A 1 -22.24 53.20 -12.31
CA MET A 1 -22.97 53.45 -11.04
C MET A 1 -23.44 52.09 -10.52
N LYS A 2 -23.03 51.50 -9.40
CA LYS A 2 -22.27 51.91 -8.22
C LYS A 2 -21.46 50.68 -7.77
N HIS A 3 -20.17 50.87 -7.51
CA HIS A 3 -19.38 49.95 -6.67
C HIS A 3 -19.83 50.10 -5.22
N GLY A 4 -19.92 48.99 -4.49
CA GLY A 4 -20.21 48.95 -3.04
C GLY A 4 -19.07 48.25 -2.31
N ASP A 5 -18.10 49.04 -1.88
CA ASP A 5 -16.99 48.70 -1.00
C ASP A 5 -17.52 48.45 0.44
N ASN A 6 -17.09 47.37 1.10
CA ASN A 6 -17.23 47.23 2.55
C ASN A 6 -15.88 46.82 3.18
N SER A 7 -14.93 47.74 3.09
CA SER A 7 -13.77 47.78 3.96
C SER A 7 -14.13 48.48 5.27
N LYS A 8 -14.45 47.74 6.33
CA LYS A 8 -14.31 48.26 7.70
C LYS A 8 -13.81 47.20 8.68
N PHE A 9 -12.48 47.11 8.73
CA PHE A 9 -11.69 47.10 9.96
C PHE A 9 -12.29 46.40 11.19
N ARG A 10 -11.78 45.20 11.49
CA ARG A 10 -11.52 44.79 12.87
C ARG A 10 -10.05 44.42 12.99
N SER A 11 -9.35 45.23 13.78
CA SER A 11 -7.93 45.14 14.09
C SER A 11 -7.54 43.87 14.87
N ALA A 12 -6.34 43.39 14.55
CA ALA A 12 -5.25 42.99 15.43
C ALA A 12 -5.54 42.15 16.69
N ALA A 13 -5.05 40.89 16.67
CA ALA A 13 -3.98 40.41 17.55
C ALA A 13 -3.56 38.97 17.17
N PRO A 14 -2.28 38.68 16.86
CA PRO A 14 -1.77 37.32 16.83
C PRO A 14 -1.42 36.84 18.25
N SER A 15 -2.07 35.77 18.69
CA SER A 15 -1.79 35.11 19.97
C SER A 15 -0.34 34.56 20.02
N PRO A 16 0.42 34.82 21.10
CA PRO A 16 1.72 34.23 21.31
C PRO A 16 1.56 32.83 21.91
N GLY A 17 2.20 31.83 21.30
CA GLY A 17 2.15 30.48 21.84
C GLY A 17 2.91 29.41 21.06
N LEU A 18 3.85 29.78 20.19
CA LEU A 18 4.84 28.82 19.70
C LEU A 18 5.84 28.58 20.84
N LEU A 19 5.52 27.61 21.70
CA LEU A 19 6.49 26.92 22.53
C LEU A 19 7.50 26.27 21.60
N SER A 20 8.47 27.10 21.24
CA SER A 20 9.63 26.81 20.43
C SER A 20 10.42 25.72 21.12
N ARG A 21 10.20 24.48 20.65
CA ARG A 21 10.97 23.25 20.96
C ARG A 21 12.46 23.34 20.57
N ARG A 22 13.02 24.55 20.47
CA ARG A 22 14.39 24.85 20.01
C ARG A 22 15.31 25.37 21.11
N LYS A 23 14.93 25.27 22.38
CA LYS A 23 15.78 25.67 23.52
C LYS A 23 16.18 24.54 24.47
N PHE A 24 16.22 23.30 23.99
CA PHE A 24 16.78 22.18 24.76
C PHE A 24 18.15 21.67 24.28
N PHE A 25 18.71 22.26 23.23
CA PHE A 25 20.09 21.97 22.84
C PHE A 25 20.98 23.16 23.17
N ARG A 26 21.36 23.30 24.44
CA ARG A 26 22.62 23.95 24.90
C ARG A 26 22.71 24.03 26.43
N ALA A 27 23.26 22.98 27.04
CA ALA A 27 24.00 22.97 28.31
C ALA A 27 24.43 21.49 28.57
N ALA A 28 25.55 21.02 28.03
CA ALA A 28 26.89 21.00 28.65
C ALA A 28 26.98 20.15 29.94
N GLY A 29 27.73 19.03 29.90
CA GLY A 29 28.36 18.45 31.09
C GLY A 29 28.49 16.92 31.18
N ALA A 30 29.73 16.42 30.98
CA ALA A 30 30.40 15.28 31.63
C ALA A 30 29.90 13.81 31.48
N ALA A 31 30.69 13.04 30.72
CA ALA A 31 31.16 11.66 30.90
C ALA A 31 30.30 10.62 31.68
N SER A 32 29.85 9.58 30.97
CA SER A 32 29.62 8.24 31.51
C SER A 32 29.80 7.17 30.43
N ALA A 33 30.41 6.06 30.84
CA ALA A 33 31.07 5.06 30.03
C ALA A 33 30.15 4.11 29.21
N VAL A 34 30.69 3.70 28.06
CA VAL A 34 30.56 2.43 27.32
C VAL A 34 29.49 1.43 27.79
N ILE A 35 28.44 1.22 26.97
CA ILE A 35 28.12 -0.06 26.29
C ILE A 35 27.45 0.29 24.95
N THR A 36 28.19 0.25 23.85
CA THR A 36 27.64 0.25 22.49
C THR A 36 27.59 -1.18 21.96
N ALA A 37 26.48 -1.50 21.31
CA ALA A 37 26.26 -2.62 20.40
C ALA A 37 26.25 -4.02 21.04
N GLY A 38 25.15 -4.77 21.01
CA GLY A 38 23.93 -4.56 20.28
C GLY A 38 22.81 -5.44 20.80
N PHE A 39 21.63 -4.84 20.89
CA PHE A 39 20.44 -5.55 20.48
C PHE A 39 20.63 -5.78 18.99
N GLY A 40 21.34 -6.87 18.67
CA GLY A 40 21.45 -7.36 17.30
C GLY A 40 20.02 -7.46 16.83
N SER A 41 19.65 -6.57 15.91
CA SER A 41 18.48 -6.68 15.08
C SER A 41 18.42 -8.14 14.70
N THR A 42 17.48 -8.89 15.28
CA THR A 42 17.09 -10.15 14.68
C THR A 42 16.69 -9.71 13.28
N SER A 43 17.55 -10.02 12.31
CA SER A 43 17.14 -10.05 10.92
C SER A 43 15.93 -10.96 10.93
N LEU A 44 14.74 -10.36 11.02
CA LEU A 44 13.51 -10.99 10.59
C LEU A 44 13.84 -11.36 9.16
N GLY A 45 14.29 -12.61 8.97
CA GLY A 45 14.53 -13.17 7.66
C GLY A 45 13.31 -12.79 6.85
N ALA A 46 13.56 -12.23 5.66
CA ALA A 46 12.52 -11.80 4.73
C ALA A 46 11.38 -12.81 4.81
N SER A 47 10.29 -12.42 5.47
CA SER A 47 9.22 -13.34 5.78
C SER A 47 8.51 -13.57 4.46
N GLU A 48 9.00 -14.57 3.72
CA GLU A 48 8.38 -15.07 2.51
C GLU A 48 6.94 -15.37 2.89
N SER A 49 6.02 -14.52 2.41
CA SER A 49 4.62 -14.70 2.76
C SER A 49 4.18 -16.06 2.24
N PRO A 50 3.50 -16.87 3.07
CA PRO A 50 3.07 -18.19 2.64
C PRO A 50 2.15 -18.08 1.42
N ARG A 51 2.32 -18.98 0.47
CA ARG A 51 1.47 -19.08 -0.72
C ARG A 51 0.05 -19.45 -0.32
N VAL A 52 -0.93 -18.96 -1.06
CA VAL A 52 -2.33 -19.39 -0.90
C VAL A 52 -2.39 -20.89 -1.15
N SER A 53 -3.10 -21.64 -0.31
CA SER A 53 -3.44 -23.03 -0.62
C SER A 53 -4.80 -23.05 -1.30
N GLU A 54 -4.93 -23.73 -2.44
CA GLU A 54 -6.21 -23.95 -3.13
C GLU A 54 -7.25 -24.64 -2.22
N GLN A 55 -6.79 -25.38 -1.22
CA GLN A 55 -7.67 -26.07 -0.27
C GLN A 55 -8.15 -25.17 0.88
N GLY A 56 -7.61 -23.96 1.01
CA GLY A 56 -7.98 -23.01 2.05
C GLY A 56 -9.42 -22.52 1.88
N PRO A 57 -10.11 -22.13 2.98
CA PRO A 57 -11.51 -21.73 2.94
C PRO A 57 -11.76 -20.53 2.01
N MET A 58 -10.88 -19.52 2.04
CA MET A 58 -10.97 -18.37 1.14
C MET A 58 -10.70 -18.73 -0.33
N ALA A 59 -9.74 -19.64 -0.58
CA ALA A 59 -9.44 -20.10 -1.93
C ALA A 59 -10.64 -20.86 -2.53
N LYS A 60 -11.25 -21.76 -1.76
CA LYS A 60 -12.46 -22.48 -2.17
C LYS A 60 -13.65 -21.54 -2.41
N ALA A 61 -13.87 -20.56 -1.54
CA ALA A 61 -14.95 -19.60 -1.68
C ALA A 61 -14.85 -18.78 -2.98
N LEU A 62 -13.64 -18.49 -3.43
CA LEU A 62 -13.37 -17.70 -4.64
C LEU A 62 -13.00 -18.57 -5.85
N GLY A 63 -13.01 -19.90 -5.72
CA GLY A 63 -12.54 -20.82 -6.77
C GLY A 63 -11.11 -20.54 -7.23
N TYR A 64 -10.21 -20.20 -6.30
CA TYR A 64 -8.81 -19.91 -6.60
C TYR A 64 -8.05 -21.17 -7.02
N VAL A 65 -7.28 -21.05 -8.10
CA VAL A 65 -6.32 -22.05 -8.58
C VAL A 65 -4.96 -21.40 -8.86
N HIS A 66 -3.89 -22.18 -8.78
CA HIS A 66 -2.54 -21.77 -9.14
C HIS A 66 -2.31 -21.70 -10.65
N ASP A 67 -3.03 -22.53 -11.42
CA ASP A 67 -2.97 -22.55 -12.87
C ASP A 67 -4.36 -22.30 -13.44
N ALA A 68 -4.58 -21.11 -14.01
CA ALA A 68 -5.84 -20.74 -14.64
C ALA A 68 -6.22 -21.66 -15.80
N ARG A 69 -5.26 -22.37 -16.44
CA ARG A 69 -5.55 -23.31 -17.53
C ARG A 69 -6.36 -24.51 -17.06
N SER A 70 -6.31 -24.84 -15.76
CA SER A 70 -7.13 -25.88 -15.14
C SER A 70 -8.61 -25.48 -14.95
N VAL A 71 -8.94 -24.19 -15.09
CA VAL A 71 -10.30 -23.67 -14.91
C VAL A 71 -11.07 -23.75 -16.21
N ASP A 72 -12.30 -24.26 -16.09
CA ASP A 72 -13.32 -24.31 -17.14
C ASP A 72 -13.47 -22.96 -17.87
N ALA A 73 -13.41 -23.00 -19.20
CA ALA A 73 -13.56 -21.84 -20.06
C ALA A 73 -14.92 -21.12 -19.90
N ALA A 74 -15.95 -21.79 -19.39
CA ALA A 74 -17.22 -21.16 -19.07
C ALA A 74 -17.16 -20.21 -17.87
N LYS A 75 -16.15 -20.35 -17.00
CA LYS A 75 -16.00 -19.57 -15.75
C LYS A 75 -15.05 -18.39 -15.86
N ARG A 76 -14.21 -18.36 -16.90
CA ARG A 76 -13.16 -17.34 -17.07
C ARG A 76 -13.01 -16.91 -18.53
N THR A 77 -12.54 -15.70 -18.73
CA THR A 77 -11.99 -15.30 -20.03
C THR A 77 -10.62 -15.96 -20.22
N SER A 78 -10.28 -16.36 -21.45
CA SER A 78 -9.01 -17.04 -21.74
C SER A 78 -7.77 -16.24 -21.31
N SER A 79 -7.88 -14.91 -21.30
CA SER A 79 -6.84 -13.97 -20.87
C SER A 79 -6.95 -13.57 -19.40
N SER A 80 -7.85 -14.11 -18.59
CA SER A 80 -7.95 -13.71 -17.17
C SER A 80 -6.94 -14.46 -16.31
N PHE A 81 -5.87 -13.78 -15.90
CA PHE A 81 -4.82 -14.32 -15.03
C PHE A 81 -4.57 -13.38 -13.84
N CYS A 82 -4.03 -13.89 -12.74
CA CYS A 82 -3.64 -13.05 -11.61
C CYS A 82 -2.63 -11.98 -12.03
N ASN A 83 -1.65 -12.31 -12.86
CA ASN A 83 -0.62 -11.38 -13.33
C ASN A 83 -1.15 -10.21 -14.15
N ASN A 84 -2.41 -10.24 -14.62
CA ASN A 84 -3.11 -9.14 -15.29
C ASN A 84 -4.37 -8.63 -14.57
N CYS A 85 -4.53 -9.07 -13.33
CA CYS A 85 -5.60 -8.63 -12.44
C CYS A 85 -5.25 -7.28 -11.78
N ALA A 86 -6.25 -6.42 -11.60
CA ALA A 86 -6.14 -5.16 -10.88
C ALA A 86 -5.76 -5.31 -9.39
N LEU A 87 -5.98 -6.49 -8.82
CA LEU A 87 -5.79 -6.77 -7.40
C LEU A 87 -4.42 -7.40 -7.09
N PHE A 88 -3.67 -7.78 -8.12
CA PHE A 88 -2.35 -8.37 -8.01
C PHE A 88 -1.29 -7.26 -7.88
N ALA A 89 -0.47 -7.35 -6.84
CA ALA A 89 0.53 -6.33 -6.51
C ALA A 89 1.83 -6.47 -7.32
N GLY A 90 2.04 -7.62 -7.96
CA GLY A 90 3.24 -7.90 -8.76
C GLY A 90 3.16 -7.34 -10.17
N ASN A 91 4.30 -7.35 -10.85
CA ASN A 91 4.36 -7.08 -12.29
C ASN A 91 3.86 -8.30 -13.09
N GLU A 92 3.71 -8.15 -14.40
CA GLU A 92 3.11 -9.18 -15.27
C GLU A 92 3.96 -10.46 -15.37
N ASN A 93 5.24 -10.38 -15.03
CA ASN A 93 6.20 -11.48 -15.05
C ASN A 93 6.44 -12.09 -13.67
N ALA A 94 5.73 -11.64 -12.63
CA ALA A 94 5.92 -12.17 -11.28
C ALA A 94 5.22 -13.52 -11.13
N ASP A 95 6.01 -14.56 -10.85
CA ASP A 95 5.49 -15.92 -10.60
C ASP A 95 4.57 -15.95 -9.38
N TRP A 96 4.91 -15.21 -8.33
CA TRP A 96 4.14 -15.11 -7.10
C TRP A 96 4.13 -13.66 -6.61
N SER A 97 2.96 -13.18 -6.21
CA SER A 97 2.86 -11.86 -5.58
C SER A 97 1.69 -11.75 -4.63
N ALA A 98 1.69 -10.70 -3.82
CA ALA A 98 0.56 -10.37 -2.95
C ALA A 98 -0.68 -10.04 -3.80
N CYS A 99 -1.85 -10.40 -3.28
CA CYS A 99 -3.14 -10.06 -3.86
C CYS A 99 -4.00 -9.43 -2.77
N SER A 100 -4.69 -8.33 -3.10
CA SER A 100 -5.54 -7.61 -2.14
C SER A 100 -6.67 -8.47 -1.55
N VAL A 101 -7.08 -9.52 -2.26
CA VAL A 101 -8.11 -10.47 -1.82
C VAL A 101 -7.57 -11.52 -0.84
N PHE A 102 -6.26 -11.79 -0.87
CA PHE A 102 -5.58 -12.77 -0.04
C PHE A 102 -4.54 -12.09 0.86
N PRO A 103 -4.98 -11.37 1.90
CA PRO A 103 -4.07 -10.61 2.76
C PRO A 103 -3.04 -11.52 3.44
N GLY A 104 -1.77 -11.13 3.38
CA GLY A 104 -0.65 -11.88 3.96
C GLY A 104 -0.31 -13.19 3.26
N LYS A 105 -0.84 -13.44 2.06
CA LYS A 105 -0.52 -14.61 1.22
C LYS A 105 -0.09 -14.21 -0.18
N LEU A 106 0.66 -15.10 -0.83
CA LEU A 106 1.06 -14.95 -2.23
C LEU A 106 0.17 -15.79 -3.16
N VAL A 107 -0.25 -15.21 -4.28
CA VAL A 107 -0.95 -15.90 -5.37
C VAL A 107 -0.02 -16.08 -6.56
N ALA A 108 -0.19 -17.20 -7.28
CA ALA A 108 0.50 -17.45 -8.53
C ALA A 108 0.08 -16.45 -9.62
N GLY A 109 1.03 -15.91 -10.38
CA GLY A 109 0.76 -15.01 -11.50
C GLY A 109 -0.08 -15.67 -12.59
N GLU A 110 0.15 -16.95 -12.89
CA GLU A 110 -0.65 -17.74 -13.83
C GLU A 110 -1.96 -18.27 -13.22
N GLY A 111 -2.27 -17.92 -11.97
CA GLY A 111 -3.48 -18.34 -11.28
C GLY A 111 -4.73 -17.57 -11.70
N TRP A 112 -5.87 -17.96 -11.12
CA TRP A 112 -7.14 -17.27 -11.32
C TRP A 112 -8.06 -17.46 -10.11
N CYS A 113 -8.96 -16.50 -9.86
CA CYS A 113 -10.10 -16.64 -8.95
C CYS A 113 -11.30 -15.83 -9.48
N SER A 114 -12.50 -16.09 -8.96
CA SER A 114 -13.73 -15.42 -9.39
C SER A 114 -13.75 -13.91 -9.15
N ALA A 115 -12.88 -13.39 -8.27
CA ALA A 115 -12.71 -11.96 -8.00
C ALA A 115 -11.79 -11.26 -9.02
N TRP A 116 -11.37 -11.94 -10.09
CA TRP A 116 -10.54 -11.35 -11.14
C TRP A 116 -11.20 -10.10 -11.72
N ALA A 117 -10.42 -9.03 -11.82
CA ALA A 117 -10.82 -7.78 -12.45
C ALA A 117 -9.71 -7.31 -13.40
N PRO A 118 -10.02 -6.90 -14.64
CA PRO A 118 -9.00 -6.45 -15.58
C PRO A 118 -8.29 -5.20 -15.05
N ARG A 119 -6.95 -5.13 -15.22
CA ARG A 119 -6.19 -3.92 -14.93
C ARG A 119 -6.75 -2.74 -15.74
N GLN A 120 -7.36 -1.81 -15.03
CA GLN A 120 -7.78 -0.53 -15.61
C GLN A 120 -6.53 0.33 -15.72
N GLN A 121 -5.96 0.40 -16.92
CA GLN A 121 -4.94 1.40 -17.21
C GLN A 121 -5.63 2.76 -17.08
N LYS A 122 -5.47 3.41 -15.92
CA LYS A 122 -6.05 4.74 -15.69
C LYS A 122 -5.61 5.63 -16.85
N LYS A 123 -6.57 6.05 -17.67
CA LYS A 123 -6.41 7.30 -18.42
C LYS A 123 -5.96 8.34 -17.40
N PRO A 124 -4.92 9.16 -17.67
CA PRO A 124 -4.58 10.24 -16.77
C PRO A 124 -5.80 11.16 -16.68
N HIS A 125 -6.53 11.07 -15.58
CA HIS A 125 -7.53 12.07 -15.24
C HIS A 125 -6.73 13.29 -14.80
N GLY A 126 -6.52 14.18 -15.77
CA GLY A 126 -5.84 15.45 -15.56
C GLY A 126 -6.64 16.32 -14.61
N ASN A 127 -6.07 16.56 -13.43
CA ASN A 127 -6.00 17.83 -12.73
C ASN A 127 -5.00 17.68 -11.57
N GLU A 128 -3.72 17.61 -11.93
CA GLU A 128 -2.68 18.19 -11.08
C GLU A 128 -2.99 19.70 -11.06
N GLU A 129 -3.39 20.20 -9.90
CA GLU A 129 -3.61 21.63 -9.66
C GLU A 129 -2.29 22.38 -9.86
N ALA A 130 -2.34 23.41 -10.72
CA ALA A 130 -1.26 24.35 -10.98
C ALA A 130 -1.05 25.33 -9.82
#